data_AF-A0A1Q4FIM8-F1
#
_entry.id   AF-A0A1Q4FIM8-F1
#
_cell.length_a   1.000
_cell.length_b   1.000
_cell.length_c   1.000
_cell.angle_alpha   90.00
_cell.angle_beta   90.00
_cell.angle_gamma   90.00
#
_symmetry.space_group_name_H-M   'P 1'
#
loop_
_entity.id
_entity.type
_entity.pdbx_description
1 polymer ?
#
loop_
_entity_poly.entity_id
_entity_poly.type
_entity_poly.pdbx_seq_one_letter_code
_entity_poly.pdbx_strand_id
1 'polypeptide(L)'
;MNLECWNAGETAIHWHAKQLIAEKARLMLPAWNGTPIMPNPPRSRDDSGNTHYGHNVGIPGRVVALTSAQIEKRQGDLQPDVSAVDAEGILLIEIRVAHAVGEAKIRKVQSDGARMLEIDLSKVRLMDALDPERFEHLVLGEASNRQWLSHPAAAQAWRDSRDELKHRVQDINRQIAAQRLVEHPRPRRSIRHGTQQIEAVDLANHEPLDQECLDAMAGLRIWHRGLGDGVIRERLVENWPVYDVRFDDGRTRKILLRAGFPDWKFV
;
A
#
# COMPACT_ATOMS: atom_id res chain seq x y z
N MET A 1 10.80 -22.45 33.69
CA MET A 1 11.17 -21.04 33.46
C MET A 1 9.87 -20.26 33.50
N ASN A 2 9.62 -19.49 34.56
CA ASN A 2 8.29 -18.91 34.85
C ASN A 2 7.93 -17.82 33.85
N LEU A 3 6.71 -17.85 33.32
CA LEU A 3 6.17 -16.81 32.42
C LEU A 3 6.26 -15.40 33.04
N GLU A 4 6.21 -15.30 34.36
CA GLU A 4 6.32 -14.05 35.13
C GLU A 4 7.71 -13.41 35.05
N CYS A 5 8.80 -14.20 35.04
CA CYS A 5 10.16 -13.62 34.95
C CYS A 5 10.49 -13.15 33.53
N TRP A 6 9.88 -13.78 32.52
CA TRP A 6 10.00 -13.37 31.12
C TRP A 6 9.29 -12.03 30.88
N ASN A 7 8.03 -11.90 31.32
CA ASN A 7 7.28 -10.64 31.21
C ASN A 7 7.93 -9.48 31.99
N ALA A 8 8.52 -9.76 33.15
CA ALA A 8 9.27 -8.76 33.92
C ALA A 8 10.53 -8.28 33.17
N GLY A 9 11.25 -9.20 32.51
CA GLY A 9 12.41 -8.87 31.67
C GLY A 9 12.05 -8.01 30.47
N GLU A 10 10.95 -8.33 29.77
CA GLU A 10 10.46 -7.54 28.64
C GLU A 10 10.07 -6.12 29.07
N THR A 11 9.36 -6.00 30.20
CA THR A 11 8.96 -4.70 30.78
C THR A 11 10.18 -3.88 31.18
N ALA A 12 11.22 -4.52 31.75
CA ALA A 12 12.45 -3.84 32.13
C ALA A 12 13.26 -3.34 30.93
N ILE A 13 13.41 -4.16 29.88
CA ILE A 13 14.09 -3.78 28.63
C ILE A 13 13.36 -2.60 27.97
N HIS A 14 12.04 -2.69 27.87
CA HIS A 14 11.19 -1.64 27.29
C HIS A 14 11.37 -0.31 28.03
N TRP A 15 11.30 -0.34 29.36
CA TRP A 15 11.42 0.85 30.18
C TRP A 15 12.84 1.44 30.16
N HIS A 16 13.88 0.61 30.24
CA HIS A 16 15.27 1.07 30.17
C HIS A 16 15.55 1.77 28.82
N ALA A 17 15.04 1.21 27.72
CA ALA A 17 15.19 1.83 26.41
C ALA A 17 14.52 3.22 26.33
N LYS A 18 13.31 3.38 26.89
CA LYS A 18 12.61 4.68 26.99
C LYS A 18 13.46 5.71 27.73
N GLN A 19 14.01 5.33 28.89
CA GLN A 19 14.87 6.20 29.69
C GLN A 19 16.12 6.61 28.93
N LEU A 20 16.80 5.65 28.30
CA LEU A 20 18.06 5.90 27.63
C LEU A 20 17.90 6.90 26.46
N ILE A 21 16.80 6.79 25.72
CA ILE A 21 16.45 7.77 24.67
C ILE A 21 16.20 9.16 25.29
N ALA A 22 15.45 9.22 26.40
CA ALA A 22 15.13 10.47 27.08
C ALA A 22 16.38 11.18 27.64
N GLU A 23 17.34 10.44 28.18
CA GLU A 23 18.54 10.98 28.83
C GLU A 23 19.65 11.36 27.84
N LYS A 24 19.90 10.54 26.82
CA LYS A 24 21.07 10.71 25.94
C LYS A 24 20.82 11.71 24.80
N ALA A 25 19.56 12.09 24.56
CA ALA A 25 19.16 13.14 23.64
C ALA A 25 19.77 13.04 22.23
N ARG A 26 20.03 11.82 21.77
CA ARG A 26 20.57 11.51 20.43
C ARG A 26 19.99 10.19 19.94
N LEU A 27 19.80 10.06 18.63
CA LEU A 27 19.25 8.83 18.06
C LEU A 27 19.75 8.60 16.63
N MET A 28 20.13 7.38 16.30
CA MET A 28 20.29 6.92 14.93
C MET A 28 18.91 6.74 14.30
N LEU A 29 18.63 7.45 13.22
CA LEU A 29 17.48 7.24 12.35
C LEU A 29 17.88 6.31 11.19
N PRO A 30 17.03 5.35 10.80
CA PRO A 30 17.32 4.49 9.66
C PRO A 30 17.15 5.28 8.35
N ALA A 31 17.77 4.76 7.29
CA ALA A 31 17.42 5.19 5.95
C ALA A 31 15.96 4.82 5.63
N TRP A 32 15.31 5.59 4.77
CA TRP A 32 14.04 5.18 4.19
C TRP A 32 14.28 4.41 2.91
N ASN A 33 13.95 3.11 2.92
CA ASN A 33 14.19 2.19 1.79
C ASN A 33 12.88 1.64 1.19
N GLY A 34 11.75 2.29 1.47
CA GLY A 34 10.42 1.82 1.09
C GLY A 34 9.74 0.94 2.13
N THR A 35 8.49 0.56 1.83
CA THR A 35 7.67 -0.37 2.62
C THR A 35 7.04 -1.40 1.68
N PRO A 36 6.44 -2.50 2.17
CA PRO A 36 5.76 -3.46 1.30
C PRO A 36 4.69 -2.84 0.38
N ILE A 37 4.02 -1.78 0.84
CA ILE A 37 2.99 -1.05 0.08
C ILE A 37 3.55 0.16 -0.70
N MET A 38 4.74 0.64 -0.35
CA MET A 38 5.48 1.71 -1.04
C MET A 38 6.89 1.23 -1.39
N PRO A 39 7.02 0.28 -2.35
CA PRO A 39 8.33 -0.23 -2.74
C PRO A 39 9.18 0.90 -3.33
N ASN A 40 10.45 0.99 -2.97
CA ASN A 40 11.36 2.03 -3.47
C ASN A 40 12.41 1.43 -4.43
N PRO A 41 12.47 1.84 -5.71
CA PRO A 41 11.58 2.81 -6.37
C PRO A 41 10.17 2.24 -6.64
N PRO A 42 9.15 3.11 -6.88
CA PRO A 42 7.85 2.66 -7.34
C PRO A 42 7.97 1.92 -8.68
N ARG A 43 7.05 0.99 -8.93
CA ARG A 43 7.03 0.16 -10.14
C ARG A 43 5.64 0.07 -10.74
N SER A 44 5.57 -0.02 -12.06
CA SER A 44 4.33 -0.18 -12.83
C SER A 44 4.58 -1.08 -14.04
N ARG A 45 3.54 -1.67 -14.62
CA ARG A 45 3.64 -2.59 -15.76
C ARG A 45 2.91 -2.00 -16.97
N ASP A 46 3.51 -2.11 -18.15
CA ASP A 46 2.87 -1.72 -19.41
C ASP A 46 1.95 -2.84 -19.97
N ASP A 47 1.20 -2.53 -21.03
CA ASP A 47 0.26 -3.44 -21.69
C ASP A 47 0.94 -4.60 -22.45
N SER A 48 2.27 -4.59 -22.52
CA SER A 48 3.10 -5.67 -23.06
C SER A 48 3.70 -6.54 -21.97
N GLY A 49 3.49 -6.19 -20.70
CA GLY A 49 3.96 -6.94 -19.54
C GLY A 49 5.32 -6.50 -18.99
N ASN A 50 5.96 -5.48 -19.57
CA ASN A 50 7.26 -5.01 -19.10
C ASN A 50 7.10 -4.15 -17.85
N THR A 51 8.03 -4.30 -16.91
CA THR A 51 8.04 -3.51 -15.66
C THR A 51 8.87 -2.25 -15.85
N HIS A 52 8.30 -1.12 -15.49
CA HIS A 52 8.90 0.21 -15.48
C HIS A 52 9.08 0.67 -14.04
N TYR A 53 10.12 1.47 -13.81
CA TYR A 53 10.50 1.97 -12.50
C TYR A 53 10.46 3.50 -12.48
N GLY A 54 9.99 4.06 -11.37
CA GLY A 54 10.10 5.47 -11.09
C GLY A 54 11.48 5.81 -10.50
N HIS A 55 11.59 7.02 -9.99
CA HIS A 55 12.80 7.53 -9.33
C HIS A 55 12.92 6.94 -7.92
N ASN A 56 14.15 6.71 -7.48
CA ASN A 56 14.43 6.31 -6.11
C ASN A 56 14.24 7.49 -5.15
N VAL A 57 13.52 7.28 -4.04
CA VAL A 57 13.41 8.26 -2.96
C VAL A 57 14.52 7.98 -1.94
N GLY A 58 15.55 8.81 -1.93
CA GLY A 58 16.69 8.65 -1.04
C GLY A 58 16.56 9.49 0.22
N ILE A 59 16.21 8.88 1.36
CA ILE A 59 16.39 9.50 2.68
C ILE A 59 17.45 8.70 3.43
N PRO A 60 18.67 9.23 3.62
CA PRO A 60 19.74 8.51 4.27
C PRO A 60 19.48 8.40 5.78
N GLY A 61 19.97 7.30 6.35
CA GLY A 61 20.06 7.16 7.80
C GLY A 61 21.07 8.14 8.36
N ARG A 62 20.82 8.66 9.56
CA ARG A 62 21.67 9.66 10.19
C ARG A 62 21.47 9.68 11.69
N VAL A 63 22.50 10.12 12.41
CA VAL A 63 22.37 10.46 13.83
C VAL A 63 21.75 11.85 13.94
N VAL A 64 20.73 12.00 14.76
CA VAL A 64 20.10 13.29 15.10
C VAL A 64 20.28 13.61 16.57
N ALA A 65 20.37 14.90 16.88
CA ALA A 65 20.21 15.41 18.24
C ALA A 65 18.72 15.64 18.52
N LEU A 66 18.30 15.32 19.75
CA LEU A 66 16.94 15.54 20.23
C LEU A 66 16.95 16.75 21.17
N THR A 67 16.12 17.75 20.90
CA THR A 67 15.96 18.92 21.78
C THR A 67 15.05 18.62 22.96
N SER A 68 14.18 17.62 22.83
CA SER A 68 13.42 17.05 23.93
C SER A 68 13.06 15.60 23.64
N ALA A 69 12.87 14.81 24.69
CA ALA A 69 12.37 13.45 24.62
C ALA A 69 11.56 13.15 25.89
N GLN A 70 10.29 12.81 25.72
CA GLN A 70 9.32 12.65 26.80
C GLN A 70 8.67 11.27 26.70
N ILE A 71 8.79 10.49 27.78
CA ILE A 71 8.28 9.12 27.87
C ILE A 71 6.75 9.15 27.96
N GLU A 72 6.08 8.33 27.15
CA GLU A 72 4.63 8.11 27.18
C GLU A 72 3.77 9.37 27.09
N LYS A 73 4.32 10.46 26.56
CA LYS A 73 3.58 11.70 26.34
C LYS A 73 2.65 11.54 25.15
N ARG A 74 1.36 11.84 25.37
CA ARG A 74 0.35 11.88 24.32
C ARG A 74 0.62 12.97 23.29
N GLN A 75 0.39 12.62 22.02
CA GLN A 75 0.38 13.51 20.87
C GLN A 75 -0.97 13.30 20.15
N GLY A 76 -1.93 14.19 20.45
CA GLY A 76 -3.33 13.94 20.10
C GLY A 76 -3.83 12.64 20.73
N ASP A 77 -4.38 11.75 19.89
CA ASP A 77 -4.91 10.45 20.31
C ASP A 77 -3.83 9.37 20.45
N LEU A 78 -2.60 9.65 20.00
CA LEU A 78 -1.50 8.70 20.02
C LEU A 78 -0.71 8.82 21.31
N GLN A 79 -0.47 7.69 21.99
CA GLN A 79 0.50 7.59 23.07
C GLN A 79 1.67 6.73 22.59
N PRO A 80 2.76 7.35 22.10
CA PRO A 80 3.99 6.63 21.79
C PRO A 80 4.81 6.33 23.03
N ASP A 81 5.73 5.37 22.92
CA ASP A 81 6.67 5.06 24.01
C ASP A 81 7.56 6.27 24.34
N VAL A 82 8.03 6.97 23.32
CA VAL A 82 8.74 8.24 23.46
C VAL A 82 8.24 9.24 22.41
N SER A 83 7.91 10.44 22.86
CA SER A 83 7.72 11.62 22.00
C SER A 83 8.99 12.47 22.05
N ALA A 84 9.71 12.55 20.94
CA ALA A 84 10.91 13.36 20.83
C ALA A 84 10.72 14.54 19.86
N VAL A 85 11.63 15.50 19.92
CA VAL A 85 11.73 16.61 18.97
C VAL A 85 13.16 16.68 18.45
N ASP A 86 13.32 16.62 17.14
CA ASP A 86 14.60 16.86 16.44
C ASP A 86 14.51 18.16 15.60
N ALA A 87 15.51 18.41 14.75
CA ALA A 87 15.52 19.59 13.87
C ALA A 87 14.38 19.63 12.83
N GLU A 88 13.75 18.48 12.53
CA GLU A 88 12.63 18.37 11.59
C GLU A 88 11.27 18.37 12.31
N GLY A 89 11.25 18.46 13.64
CA GLY A 89 10.04 18.56 14.45
C GLY A 89 9.77 17.30 15.27
N ILE A 90 8.49 17.00 15.50
CA ILE A 90 8.07 15.90 16.37
C ILE A 90 8.43 14.56 15.71
N LEU A 91 9.05 13.68 16.50
CA LEU A 91 9.39 12.30 16.16
C LEU A 91 8.77 11.37 17.21
N LEU A 92 7.84 10.53 16.79
CA LEU A 92 7.24 9.50 17.64
C LEU A 92 8.07 8.23 17.56
N ILE A 93 8.32 7.58 18.70
CA ILE A 93 9.16 6.38 18.76
C ILE A 93 8.37 5.29 19.50
N GLU A 94 8.30 4.12 18.87
CA GLU A 94 7.78 2.88 19.44
C GLU A 94 8.93 1.92 19.68
N ILE A 95 8.88 1.20 20.80
CA ILE A 95 9.89 0.21 21.16
C ILE A 95 9.20 -1.15 21.20
N ARG A 96 9.61 -2.04 20.30
CA ARG A 96 9.08 -3.40 20.23
C ARG A 96 9.97 -4.35 21.00
N VAL A 97 9.42 -5.02 22.01
CA VAL A 97 10.09 -6.15 22.69
C VAL A 97 9.37 -7.47 22.39
N ALA A 98 8.06 -7.54 22.60
CA ALA A 98 7.28 -8.73 22.25
C ALA A 98 6.31 -8.48 21.10
N HIS A 99 5.52 -7.41 21.19
CA HIS A 99 4.44 -7.13 20.27
C HIS A 99 4.82 -6.03 19.27
N ALA A 100 4.59 -6.29 17.99
CA ALA A 100 4.72 -5.28 16.95
C ALA A 100 3.65 -4.20 17.09
N VAL A 101 3.95 -3.01 16.58
CA VAL A 101 2.94 -1.95 16.50
C VAL A 101 1.79 -2.39 15.58
N GLY A 102 0.56 -2.34 16.10
CA GLY A 102 -0.63 -2.76 15.36
C GLY A 102 -0.93 -1.84 14.16
N GLU A 103 -1.45 -2.42 13.08
CA GLU A 103 -1.72 -1.70 11.83
C GLU A 103 -2.65 -0.49 11.99
N ALA A 104 -3.60 -0.55 12.93
CA ALA A 104 -4.51 0.57 13.20
C ALA A 104 -3.77 1.83 13.66
N LYS A 105 -2.74 1.66 14.49
CA LYS A 105 -1.88 2.76 14.96
C LYS A 105 -1.03 3.31 13.81
N ILE A 106 -0.48 2.44 12.96
CA ILE A 106 0.27 2.84 11.77
C ILE A 106 -0.60 3.68 10.82
N ARG A 107 -1.83 3.23 10.52
CA ARG A 107 -2.76 3.97 9.66
C ARG A 107 -3.10 5.35 10.25
N LYS A 108 -3.34 5.42 11.56
CA LYS A 108 -3.63 6.68 12.25
C LYS A 108 -2.45 7.66 12.18
N VAL A 109 -1.24 7.20 12.47
CA VAL A 109 -0.01 8.01 12.37
C VAL A 109 0.21 8.55 10.96
N GLN A 110 -0.02 7.72 9.95
CA GLN A 110 0.10 8.11 8.55
C GLN A 110 -0.96 9.14 8.15
N SER A 111 -2.21 8.94 8.61
CA SER A 111 -3.31 9.89 8.42
C SER A 111 -3.05 11.24 9.08
N ASP A 112 -2.46 11.22 10.27
CA ASP A 112 -2.15 12.44 11.03
C ASP A 112 -0.88 13.14 10.51
N GLY A 113 -0.22 12.59 9.48
CA GLY A 113 1.00 13.16 8.91
C GLY A 113 2.18 13.19 9.89
N ALA A 114 2.19 12.30 10.89
CA ALA A 114 3.22 12.25 11.92
C ALA A 114 4.42 11.40 11.48
N ARG A 115 5.62 11.76 11.95
CA ARG A 115 6.84 10.96 11.82
C ARG A 115 6.86 9.92 12.93
N MET A 116 6.99 8.65 12.57
CA MET A 116 7.08 7.57 13.55
C MET A 116 8.11 6.51 13.16
N LEU A 117 8.93 6.14 14.13
CA LEU A 117 9.94 5.10 14.07
C LEU A 117 9.57 3.95 15.01
N GLU A 118 9.85 2.71 14.60
CA GLU A 118 9.91 1.56 15.50
C GLU A 118 11.38 1.17 15.73
N ILE A 119 11.76 0.93 16.98
CA ILE A 119 13.01 0.28 17.38
C ILE A 119 12.67 -1.14 17.83
N ASP A 120 13.14 -2.13 17.08
CA ASP A 120 12.94 -3.55 17.32
C ASP A 120 14.02 -4.09 18.26
N LEU A 121 13.65 -4.26 19.52
CA LEU A 121 14.44 -4.91 20.56
C LEU A 121 13.97 -6.34 20.84
N SER A 122 13.14 -6.94 19.97
CA SER A 122 12.56 -8.27 20.23
C SER A 122 13.57 -9.42 20.27
N LYS A 123 14.78 -9.17 19.77
CA LYS A 123 15.91 -10.12 19.82
C LYS A 123 16.89 -9.81 20.96
N VAL A 124 16.68 -8.75 21.72
CA VAL A 124 17.54 -8.35 22.83
C VAL A 124 17.21 -9.23 24.04
N ARG A 125 18.23 -9.88 24.60
CA ARG A 125 18.07 -10.72 25.79
C ARG A 125 18.43 -9.91 27.03
N LEU A 126 18.01 -10.39 28.21
CA LEU A 126 18.32 -9.73 29.48
C LEU A 126 19.83 -9.49 29.67
N MET A 127 20.67 -10.44 29.28
CA MET A 127 22.13 -10.29 29.36
C MET A 127 22.70 -9.22 28.41
N ASP A 128 22.05 -8.95 27.28
CA ASP A 128 22.41 -7.83 26.42
C ASP A 128 22.02 -6.48 27.08
N ALA A 129 20.94 -6.45 27.88
CA ALA A 129 20.48 -5.28 28.62
C ALA A 129 21.25 -4.98 29.93
N LEU A 130 21.99 -5.96 30.44
CA LEU A 130 22.89 -5.81 31.58
C LEU A 130 24.28 -5.27 31.20
N ASP A 131 24.58 -5.20 29.90
CA ASP A 131 25.79 -4.58 29.35
C ASP A 131 25.45 -3.15 28.89
N PRO A 132 25.89 -2.10 29.62
CA PRO A 132 25.47 -0.73 29.35
C PRO A 132 25.89 -0.23 27.96
N GLU A 133 27.11 -0.58 27.51
CA GLU A 133 27.62 -0.11 26.22
C GLU A 133 26.88 -0.78 25.06
N ARG A 134 26.68 -2.10 25.18
CA ARG A 134 25.94 -2.87 24.19
C ARG A 134 24.47 -2.45 24.13
N PHE A 135 23.82 -2.26 25.28
CA PHE A 135 22.43 -1.83 25.32
C PHE A 135 22.28 -0.41 24.75
N GLU A 136 23.19 0.51 25.09
CA GLU A 136 23.21 1.86 24.51
C GLU A 136 23.36 1.83 23.00
N HIS A 137 24.25 1.00 22.47
CA HIS A 137 24.39 0.83 21.03
C HIS A 137 23.11 0.30 20.38
N LEU A 138 22.49 -0.74 20.96
CA LEU A 138 21.26 -1.33 20.42
C LEU A 138 20.10 -0.33 20.41
N VAL A 139 19.94 0.48 21.46
CA VAL A 139 18.84 1.45 21.55
C VAL A 139 19.12 2.68 20.68
N LEU A 140 20.32 3.25 20.77
CA LEU A 140 20.61 4.57 20.19
C LEU A 140 21.32 4.54 18.83
N GLY A 141 22.07 3.49 18.52
CA GLY A 141 23.06 3.49 17.44
C GLY A 141 22.86 2.45 16.34
N GLU A 142 22.23 1.31 16.64
CA GLU A 142 22.10 0.19 15.71
C GLU A 142 21.10 0.49 14.59
N ALA A 143 21.57 0.79 13.38
CA ALA A 143 20.67 1.17 12.28
C ALA A 143 19.81 0.00 11.76
N SER A 144 20.25 -1.26 11.94
CA SER A 144 19.56 -2.43 11.39
C SER A 144 18.33 -2.86 12.18
N ASN A 145 18.17 -2.40 13.43
CA ASN A 145 17.07 -2.79 14.30
C ASN A 145 15.92 -1.78 14.32
N ARG A 146 15.85 -0.86 13.35
CA ARG A 146 14.86 0.21 13.37
C ARG A 146 14.32 0.50 11.99
N GLN A 147 13.06 0.91 11.94
CA GLN A 147 12.35 1.15 10.69
C GLN A 147 11.34 2.28 10.82
N TRP A 148 11.15 3.02 9.73
CA TRP A 148 10.10 4.02 9.64
C TRP A 148 8.72 3.35 9.53
N LEU A 149 7.84 3.62 10.49
CA LEU A 149 6.40 3.29 10.38
C LEU A 149 5.65 4.36 9.58
N SER A 150 6.10 5.61 9.70
CA SER A 150 5.60 6.74 8.93
C SER A 150 6.69 7.78 8.72
N HIS A 151 6.91 8.17 7.47
CA HIS A 151 7.77 9.30 7.11
C HIS A 151 7.04 10.14 6.05
N PRO A 152 6.32 11.21 6.45
CA PRO A 152 5.44 11.96 5.56
C PRO A 152 6.13 12.49 4.29
N ALA A 153 7.32 13.08 4.44
CA ALA A 153 8.09 13.56 3.30
C ALA A 153 8.50 12.45 2.32
N ALA A 154 8.91 11.27 2.83
CA ALA A 154 9.23 10.11 2.00
C ALA A 154 7.99 9.59 1.26
N ALA A 155 6.86 9.51 1.98
CA ALA A 155 5.59 9.08 1.40
C ALA A 155 5.12 10.05 0.30
N GLN A 156 5.33 11.36 0.48
CA GLN A 156 5.02 12.34 -0.56
C GLN A 156 5.94 12.20 -1.77
N ALA A 157 7.25 12.20 -1.57
CA ALA A 157 8.22 12.03 -2.67
C ALA A 157 7.99 10.71 -3.44
N TRP A 158 7.57 9.65 -2.75
CA TRP A 158 7.22 8.39 -3.36
C TRP A 158 5.94 8.50 -4.21
N ARG A 159 4.91 9.20 -3.73
CA ARG A 159 3.69 9.47 -4.51
C ARG A 159 4.00 10.25 -5.77
N ASP A 160 4.83 11.27 -5.68
CA ASP A 160 5.24 12.09 -6.82
C ASP A 160 5.96 11.23 -7.87
N SER A 161 6.95 10.43 -7.45
CA SER A 161 7.66 9.49 -8.32
C SER A 161 6.75 8.43 -8.95
N ARG A 162 5.75 7.94 -8.21
CA ARG A 162 4.75 7.00 -8.71
C ARG A 162 3.84 7.64 -9.75
N ASP A 163 3.40 8.87 -9.54
CA ASP A 163 2.46 9.56 -10.43
C ASP A 163 3.15 9.92 -11.75
N GLU A 164 4.41 10.36 -11.69
CA GLU A 164 5.27 10.53 -12.87
C GLU A 164 5.46 9.22 -13.65
N LEU A 165 5.71 8.11 -12.94
CA LEU A 165 5.80 6.78 -13.55
C LEU A 165 4.48 6.38 -14.21
N LYS A 166 3.35 6.64 -13.57
CA LYS A 166 2.02 6.32 -14.10
C LYS A 166 1.78 7.03 -15.42
N HIS A 167 2.06 8.33 -15.50
CA HIS A 167 1.94 9.10 -16.75
C HIS A 167 2.82 8.54 -17.85
N ARG A 168 4.09 8.21 -17.53
CA ARG A 168 5.03 7.63 -18.48
C ARG A 168 4.56 6.28 -19.03
N VAL A 169 4.03 5.41 -18.17
CA VAL A 169 3.48 4.11 -18.60
C VAL A 169 2.21 4.28 -19.44
N GLN A 170 1.37 5.26 -19.13
CA GLN A 170 0.20 5.58 -19.97
C GLN A 170 0.63 6.01 -21.39
N ASP A 171 1.70 6.80 -21.51
CA ASP A 171 2.25 7.20 -22.82
C ASP A 171 2.77 6.00 -23.61
N ILE A 172 3.49 5.11 -22.94
CA ILE A 172 3.98 3.84 -23.52
C ILE A 172 2.79 2.99 -23.98
N ASN A 173 1.75 2.85 -23.16
CA ASN A 173 0.55 2.08 -23.52
C ASN A 173 -0.18 2.68 -24.72
N ARG A 174 -0.26 4.02 -24.84
CA ARG A 174 -0.80 4.68 -26.04
C ARG A 174 0.00 4.33 -27.30
N GLN A 175 1.32 4.28 -27.19
CA GLN A 175 2.20 3.89 -28.31
C GLN A 175 2.03 2.41 -28.68
N ILE A 176 1.98 1.52 -27.68
CA ILE A 176 1.71 0.09 -27.88
C ILE A 176 0.36 -0.12 -28.59
N ALA A 177 -0.69 0.58 -28.16
CA ALA A 177 -2.01 0.49 -28.77
C ALA A 177 -1.99 0.98 -30.24
N ALA A 178 -1.30 2.09 -30.52
CA ALA A 178 -1.14 2.60 -31.88
C ALA A 178 -0.38 1.62 -32.79
N GLN A 179 0.72 1.03 -32.31
CA GLN A 179 1.47 0.02 -33.06
C GLN A 179 0.62 -1.22 -33.37
N ARG A 180 -0.13 -1.73 -32.38
CA ARG A 180 -1.04 -2.87 -32.57
C ARG A 180 -2.11 -2.60 -33.64
N LEU A 181 -2.61 -1.37 -33.74
CA LEU A 181 -3.59 -0.98 -34.77
C LEU A 181 -2.99 -0.95 -36.19
N VAL A 182 -1.71 -0.59 -36.31
CA VAL A 182 -0.98 -0.58 -37.59
C VAL A 182 -0.65 -2.00 -38.05
N GLU A 183 -0.19 -2.85 -37.14
CA GLU A 183 0.18 -4.24 -37.44
C GLU A 183 -1.04 -5.13 -37.73
N HIS A 184 -2.16 -4.87 -37.04
CA HIS A 184 -3.39 -5.63 -37.18
C HIS A 184 -4.58 -4.70 -37.50
N PRO A 185 -4.63 -4.11 -38.72
CA PRO A 185 -5.73 -3.25 -39.10
C PRO A 185 -7.03 -4.06 -39.08
N ARG A 186 -8.00 -3.67 -38.25
CA ARG A 186 -9.32 -4.32 -38.24
C ARG A 186 -9.92 -4.20 -39.65
N PRO A 187 -10.41 -5.30 -40.26
CA PRO A 187 -11.06 -5.20 -41.56
C PRO A 187 -12.29 -4.29 -41.45
N ARG A 188 -12.39 -3.32 -42.36
CA ARG A 188 -13.59 -2.47 -42.53
C ARG A 188 -14.76 -3.36 -42.95
N ARG A 189 -15.49 -3.94 -42.00
CA ARG A 189 -16.82 -4.48 -42.27
C ARG A 189 -17.81 -3.31 -42.33
N SER A 190 -18.30 -3.00 -43.52
CA SER A 190 -19.47 -2.15 -43.69
C SER A 190 -20.68 -2.84 -43.04
N ILE A 191 -21.11 -2.37 -41.89
CA ILE A 191 -22.39 -2.77 -41.31
C ILE A 191 -23.35 -1.62 -41.58
N ARG A 192 -24.36 -1.89 -42.42
CA ARG A 192 -25.50 -0.99 -42.61
C ARG A 192 -26.24 -0.87 -41.28
N HIS A 193 -26.50 0.36 -40.86
CA HIS A 193 -27.20 0.71 -39.62
C HIS A 193 -28.60 0.07 -39.56
N GLY A 194 -28.86 -0.65 -38.47
CA GLY A 194 -30.18 -0.81 -37.87
C GLY A 194 -30.12 -0.16 -36.49
N THR A 195 -30.84 0.93 -36.31
CA THR A 195 -30.72 1.89 -35.21
C THR A 195 -31.33 1.34 -33.93
N GLN A 196 -30.51 0.96 -32.94
CA GLN A 196 -30.86 1.07 -31.52
C GLN A 196 -29.61 1.50 -30.76
N GLN A 197 -29.69 2.68 -30.17
CA GLN A 197 -28.63 3.32 -29.39
C GLN A 197 -28.61 2.64 -28.02
N ILE A 198 -27.61 1.79 -27.77
CA ILE A 198 -27.33 1.23 -26.45
C ILE A 198 -26.16 2.05 -25.89
N GLU A 199 -26.39 2.75 -24.77
CA GLU A 199 -25.33 3.44 -24.05
C GLU A 199 -24.39 2.40 -23.42
N ALA A 200 -23.18 2.30 -23.96
CA ALA A 200 -22.11 1.51 -23.38
C ALA A 200 -21.66 2.17 -22.07
N VAL A 201 -21.91 1.52 -20.94
CA VAL A 201 -21.38 1.96 -19.64
C VAL A 201 -19.92 1.53 -19.55
N ASP A 202 -19.01 2.51 -19.57
CA ASP A 202 -17.58 2.29 -19.40
C ASP A 202 -17.27 2.07 -17.90
N LEU A 203 -17.21 0.81 -17.48
CA LEU A 203 -16.93 0.40 -16.10
C LEU A 203 -15.49 0.69 -15.65
N ALA A 204 -14.64 1.28 -16.49
CA ALA A 204 -13.24 1.52 -16.19
C ALA A 204 -12.97 2.77 -15.34
N ASN A 205 -13.94 3.68 -15.17
CA ASN A 205 -13.69 5.00 -14.57
C ASN A 205 -14.66 5.43 -13.45
N HIS A 206 -15.52 4.56 -12.93
CA HIS A 206 -16.36 4.91 -11.79
C HIS A 206 -15.69 4.52 -10.46
N GLU A 207 -15.83 5.39 -9.46
CA GLU A 207 -15.76 5.06 -8.02
C GLU A 207 -16.51 3.75 -7.71
N PRO A 208 -16.26 3.05 -6.57
CA PRO A 208 -16.84 1.73 -6.30
C PRO A 208 -18.30 1.68 -6.74
N LEU A 209 -18.59 0.88 -7.77
CA LEU A 209 -19.91 0.79 -8.39
C LEU A 209 -20.93 0.60 -7.27
N ASP A 210 -21.83 1.56 -7.10
CA ASP A 210 -22.87 1.46 -6.09
C ASP A 210 -23.82 0.30 -6.41
N GLN A 211 -24.63 -0.05 -5.42
CA GLN A 211 -25.52 -1.21 -5.53
C GLN A 211 -26.52 -1.07 -6.69
N GLU A 212 -26.95 0.16 -6.98
CA GLU A 212 -27.89 0.49 -8.04
C GLU A 212 -27.26 0.25 -9.43
N CYS A 213 -25.99 0.60 -9.63
CA CYS A 213 -25.24 0.28 -10.85
C CYS A 213 -25.08 -1.23 -11.07
N LEU A 214 -24.83 -1.99 -10.00
CA LEU A 214 -24.64 -3.44 -10.09
C LEU A 214 -25.94 -4.18 -10.45
N ASP A 215 -27.08 -3.69 -10.00
CA ASP A 215 -28.40 -4.25 -10.31
C ASP A 215 -28.89 -3.87 -11.71
N ALA A 216 -28.50 -2.70 -12.22
CA ALA A 216 -28.85 -2.22 -13.57
C ALA A 216 -28.17 -3.01 -14.72
N MET A 217 -27.29 -3.97 -14.43
CA MET A 217 -26.55 -4.72 -15.44
C MET A 217 -27.36 -5.81 -16.14
N ALA A 218 -28.51 -6.20 -15.58
CA ALA A 218 -29.39 -7.19 -16.18
C ALA A 218 -29.93 -6.69 -17.54
N GLY A 219 -29.86 -7.53 -18.57
CA GLY A 219 -30.29 -7.22 -19.93
C GLY A 219 -29.19 -6.68 -20.85
N LEU A 220 -28.02 -6.32 -20.31
CA LEU A 220 -26.90 -5.88 -21.14
C LEU A 220 -26.29 -7.03 -21.96
N ARG A 221 -25.87 -6.73 -23.19
CA ARG A 221 -25.14 -7.66 -24.06
C ARG A 221 -23.65 -7.59 -23.79
N ILE A 222 -23.04 -8.76 -23.72
CA ILE A 222 -21.59 -8.92 -23.56
C ILE A 222 -21.05 -9.90 -24.59
N TRP A 223 -19.81 -9.72 -25.00
CA TRP A 223 -19.08 -10.61 -25.86
C TRP A 223 -17.92 -11.24 -25.11
N HIS A 224 -17.76 -12.56 -25.27
CA HIS A 224 -16.66 -13.34 -24.71
C HIS A 224 -15.81 -13.98 -25.81
N ARG A 225 -14.49 -13.93 -25.66
CA ARG A 225 -13.53 -14.46 -26.63
C ARG A 225 -13.73 -15.93 -27.01
N GLY A 226 -14.13 -16.78 -26.06
CA GLY A 226 -14.31 -18.22 -26.27
C GLY A 226 -15.76 -18.69 -26.39
N LEU A 227 -16.74 -17.85 -26.08
CA LEU A 227 -18.17 -18.22 -26.01
C LEU A 227 -19.06 -17.35 -26.92
N GLY A 228 -18.50 -16.29 -27.52
CA GLY A 228 -19.26 -15.38 -28.37
C GLY A 228 -20.15 -14.44 -27.56
N ASP A 229 -21.21 -13.95 -28.20
CA ASP A 229 -22.15 -13.00 -27.62
C ASP A 229 -23.10 -13.66 -26.62
N GLY A 230 -23.50 -12.89 -25.60
CA GLY A 230 -24.45 -13.31 -24.59
C GLY A 230 -25.12 -12.13 -23.89
N VAL A 231 -26.11 -12.44 -23.06
CA VAL A 231 -26.92 -11.47 -22.31
C VAL A 231 -26.83 -11.77 -20.83
N ILE A 232 -26.57 -10.73 -20.03
CA ILE A 232 -26.63 -10.80 -18.58
C ILE A 232 -28.09 -10.96 -18.16
N ARG A 233 -28.39 -11.98 -17.37
CA ARG A 233 -29.76 -12.28 -16.93
C ARG A 233 -30.06 -11.67 -15.58
N GLU A 234 -29.30 -12.04 -14.57
CA GLU A 234 -29.50 -11.59 -13.20
C GLU A 234 -28.19 -11.61 -12.42
N ARG A 235 -28.16 -10.83 -11.34
CA ARG A 235 -27.08 -10.85 -10.36
C ARG A 235 -27.31 -11.98 -9.36
N LEU A 236 -26.27 -12.75 -9.09
CA LEU A 236 -26.34 -13.95 -8.25
C LEU A 236 -25.92 -13.71 -6.80
N VAL A 237 -25.15 -12.66 -6.54
CA VAL A 237 -24.58 -12.36 -5.22
C VAL A 237 -24.72 -10.88 -4.91
N GLU A 238 -25.33 -10.57 -3.78
CA GLU A 238 -25.46 -9.21 -3.27
C GLU A 238 -24.07 -8.61 -2.99
N ASN A 239 -23.82 -7.39 -3.49
CA ASN A 239 -22.56 -6.64 -3.36
C ASN A 239 -21.35 -7.20 -4.14
N TRP A 240 -21.53 -8.25 -4.96
CA TRP A 240 -20.48 -8.77 -5.83
C TRP A 240 -20.94 -8.80 -7.29
N PRO A 241 -20.05 -8.48 -8.25
CA PRO A 241 -20.42 -8.45 -9.67
C PRO A 241 -20.42 -9.87 -10.28
N VAL A 242 -21.19 -10.77 -9.68
CA VAL A 242 -21.35 -12.15 -10.15
C VAL A 242 -22.72 -12.29 -10.78
N TYR A 243 -22.75 -12.65 -12.05
CA TYR A 243 -23.96 -12.67 -12.87
C TYR A 243 -24.18 -14.01 -13.54
N ASP A 244 -25.45 -14.34 -13.81
CA ASP A 244 -25.79 -15.41 -14.74
C ASP A 244 -25.87 -14.85 -16.17
N VAL A 245 -25.16 -15.48 -17.10
CA VAL A 245 -25.08 -15.02 -18.50
C VAL A 245 -25.49 -16.14 -19.43
N ARG A 246 -26.43 -15.84 -20.32
CA ARG A 246 -26.86 -16.75 -21.39
C ARG A 246 -26.22 -16.33 -22.70
N PHE A 247 -25.45 -17.23 -23.30
CA PHE A 247 -24.82 -17.03 -24.59
C PHE A 247 -25.76 -17.42 -25.74
N ASP A 248 -25.51 -16.84 -26.91
CA ASP A 248 -26.29 -17.08 -28.12
C ASP A 248 -26.15 -18.53 -28.63
N ASP A 249 -25.09 -19.25 -28.20
CA ASP A 249 -24.91 -20.69 -28.41
C ASP A 249 -25.81 -21.57 -27.53
N GLY A 250 -26.64 -20.96 -26.67
CA GLY A 250 -27.60 -21.61 -25.78
C GLY A 250 -27.03 -22.01 -24.42
N ARG A 251 -25.73 -21.81 -24.17
CA ARG A 251 -25.11 -22.13 -22.87
C ARG A 251 -25.33 -21.02 -21.87
N THR A 252 -25.42 -21.41 -20.61
CA THR A 252 -25.45 -20.49 -19.47
C THR A 252 -24.19 -20.64 -18.63
N ARG A 253 -23.63 -19.52 -18.15
CA ARG A 253 -22.47 -19.49 -17.25
C ARG A 253 -22.64 -18.46 -16.15
N LYS A 254 -22.13 -18.79 -14.97
CA LYS A 254 -21.94 -17.85 -13.86
C LYS A 254 -20.63 -17.12 -14.08
N ILE A 255 -20.66 -15.79 -14.11
CA ILE A 255 -19.53 -14.96 -14.51
C ILE A 255 -19.30 -13.86 -13.50
N LEU A 256 -18.05 -13.74 -13.05
CA LEU A 256 -17.59 -12.59 -12.27
C LEU A 256 -17.11 -11.50 -13.24
N LEU A 257 -17.87 -10.41 -13.36
CA LEU A 257 -17.50 -9.26 -14.19
C LEU A 257 -16.64 -8.30 -13.35
N ARG A 258 -15.32 -8.32 -13.58
CA ARG A 258 -14.38 -7.34 -13.02
C ARG A 258 -13.58 -6.68 -14.12
N ALA A 259 -13.18 -5.43 -13.91
CA ALA A 259 -12.26 -4.74 -14.80
C ALA A 259 -10.95 -5.53 -14.98
N GLY A 260 -10.41 -5.53 -16.20
CA GLY A 260 -9.08 -6.09 -16.49
C GLY A 260 -9.04 -7.55 -16.95
N PHE A 261 -10.18 -8.23 -17.17
CA PHE A 261 -10.16 -9.52 -17.84
C PHE A 261 -10.07 -9.34 -19.37
N PRO A 262 -9.05 -9.89 -20.05
CA PRO A 262 -8.78 -9.64 -21.46
C PRO A 262 -9.80 -10.25 -22.43
N ASP A 263 -10.74 -11.06 -21.93
CA ASP A 263 -11.61 -11.89 -22.75
C ASP A 263 -13.02 -11.32 -22.97
N TRP A 264 -13.33 -10.10 -22.48
CA TRP A 264 -14.72 -9.58 -22.43
C TRP A 264 -14.89 -8.15 -22.94
N LYS A 265 -16.03 -7.87 -23.59
CA LYS A 265 -16.45 -6.52 -24.00
C LYS A 265 -17.97 -6.36 -23.89
N PHE A 266 -18.45 -5.16 -23.54
CA PHE A 266 -19.86 -4.82 -23.74
C PHE A 266 -20.09 -4.55 -25.22
N VAL A 267 -21.24 -5.02 -25.74
CA VAL A 267 -21.64 -4.90 -27.15
C VAL A 267 -22.64 -3.77 -27.30
#